data_AF-A0A2M8AR26-F1
#
_entry.id   AF-A0A2M8AR26-F1
#
_cell.length_a   1.000
_cell.length_b   1.000
_cell.length_c   1.000
_cell.angle_alpha   90.00
_cell.angle_beta   90.00
_cell.angle_gamma   90.00
#
_symmetry.space_group_name_H-M   'P 1'
#
loop_
_entity.id
_entity.type
_entity.pdbx_description
1 polymer ?
#
loop_
_entity_poly.entity_id
_entity_poly.type
_entity_poly.pdbx_seq_one_letter_code
_entity_poly.pdbx_strand_id
1 'polypeptide(L)' 'MVAKQNNIATPPQIKYYPCAVSQGTIDLERLADIISSRSSLSVSDCYGVLMAMTGVIGETLAQGGYG' A
#
# COMPACT_ATOMS: atom_id res chain seq x y z
N MET A 1 -12.24 -14.53 44.95
CA MET A 1 -12.03 -14.79 43.51
C MET A 1 -10.54 -14.65 43.23
N VAL A 2 -9.87 -15.73 42.81
CA VAL A 2 -8.42 -15.69 42.50
C VAL A 2 -8.26 -15.17 41.07
N ALA A 3 -7.41 -14.16 40.88
CA ALA A 3 -7.10 -13.62 39.57
C ALA A 3 -6.42 -14.70 38.71
N LYS A 4 -7.02 -15.05 37.57
CA LYS A 4 -6.41 -15.95 36.60
C LYS A 4 -5.26 -15.22 35.92
N GLN A 5 -4.06 -15.36 36.46
CA GLN A 5 -2.85 -14.81 35.88
C GLN A 5 -2.46 -15.68 34.68
N ASN A 6 -2.82 -15.25 33.46
CA ASN A 6 -2.44 -15.91 32.22
C ASN A 6 -0.94 -15.69 31.95
N ASN A 7 -0.09 -16.45 32.63
CA ASN A 7 1.36 -16.31 32.57
C ASN A 7 2.00 -17.18 31.47
N ILE A 8 1.33 -17.36 30.33
CA ILE A 8 1.92 -18.01 29.15
C ILE A 8 1.97 -16.97 28.02
N ALA A 9 2.85 -15.98 28.19
CA ALA A 9 3.34 -15.22 27.06
C ALA A 9 4.41 -16.09 26.39
N THR A 10 3.99 -16.92 25.43
CA THR A 10 4.95 -17.55 24.51
C THR A 10 5.78 -16.41 23.91
N PRO A 11 7.13 -16.48 23.92
CA PRO A 11 7.94 -15.45 23.28
C PRO A 11 7.46 -15.31 21.83
N PRO A 12 7.28 -14.07 21.33
CA PRO A 12 6.80 -13.88 19.96
C PRO A 12 7.75 -14.65 19.04
N GLN A 13 7.19 -15.63 18.31
CA GLN A 13 7.92 -16.27 17.22
C GLN A 13 8.40 -15.13 16.33
N ILE A 14 9.72 -15.00 16.16
CA ILE A 14 10.33 -13.95 15.35
C ILE A 14 9.69 -14.05 13.97
N LYS A 15 8.78 -13.13 13.67
CA LYS A 15 8.16 -13.04 12.35
C LYS A 15 9.26 -12.56 11.42
N TYR A 16 9.91 -13.50 10.74
CA TYR A 16 10.90 -13.18 9.72
C TYR A 16 10.14 -12.56 8.55
N TYR A 17 10.19 -11.23 8.46
CA TYR A 17 9.74 -10.49 7.29
C TYR A 17 10.91 -10.48 6.31
N PRO A 18 10.88 -11.29 5.23
CA PRO A 18 11.92 -11.20 4.21
C PRO A 18 11.96 -9.77 3.70
N CYS A 19 13.16 -9.18 3.67
CA CYS A 19 13.35 -7.86 3.10
C CYS A 19 12.93 -7.93 1.63
N ALA A 20 11.98 -7.09 1.21
CA ALA A 20 11.54 -7.06 -0.18
C ALA A 20 12.71 -6.65 -1.07
N VAL A 21 13.33 -7.60 -1.77
CA VAL A 21 14.47 -7.37 -2.68
C VAL A 21 13.98 -6.92 -4.07
N SER A 22 12.89 -6.15 -4.12
CA SER A 22 12.45 -5.55 -5.38
C SER A 22 13.29 -4.30 -5.64
N GLN A 23 14.32 -4.44 -6.47
CA GLN A 23 15.20 -3.34 -6.88
C GLN A 23 14.59 -2.47 -8.00
N GLY A 24 13.45 -2.88 -8.56
CA GLY A 24 12.75 -2.11 -9.57
C GLY A 24 11.95 -0.98 -8.92
N THR A 25 12.42 0.26 -9.07
CA THR A 25 11.55 1.43 -8.91
C THR A 25 10.57 1.44 -10.08
N ILE A 26 9.28 1.26 -9.79
CA ILE A 26 8.23 1.53 -10.77
C ILE A 26 7.96 3.03 -10.68
N ASP A 27 8.41 3.75 -11.70
CA ASP A 27 8.06 5.15 -11.88
C ASP A 27 6.61 5.29 -12.37
N LEU A 28 5.95 6.38 -11.98
CA LEU A 28 4.58 6.72 -12.35
C LEU A 28 4.41 6.81 -13.87
N GLU A 29 5.42 7.29 -14.60
CA GLU A 29 5.41 7.33 -16.07
C GLU A 29 5.31 5.92 -16.66
N ARG A 30 6.15 5.00 -16.19
CA ARG A 30 6.14 3.61 -16.65
C ARG A 30 4.83 2.91 -16.30
N LEU A 31 4.23 3.26 -15.16
CA LEU A 31 2.92 2.73 -14.78
C LEU A 31 1.81 3.29 -15.69
N ALA A 32 1.86 4.58 -16.02
CA ALA A 32 0.91 5.22 -16.94
C ALA A 32 0.97 4.59 -18.34
N ASP A 33 2.17 4.30 -18.87
CA ASP A 33 2.35 3.60 -20.14
C ASP A 33 1.70 2.20 -20.11
N ILE A 34 1.92 1.44 -19.04
CA ILE A 34 1.34 0.10 -18.88
C ILE A 34 -0.20 0.18 -18.87
N ILE A 35 -0.77 1.15 -18.15
CA ILE A 35 -2.23 1.31 -18.07
C ILE A 35 -2.81 1.79 -19.39
N SER A 36 -2.17 2.75 -20.06
CA SER A 36 -2.59 3.23 -21.38
C SER A 36 -2.58 2.10 -22.41
N SER A 37 -1.55 1.24 -22.40
CA SER A 37 -1.50 0.07 -23.29
C SER A 37 -2.63 -0.96 -23.06
N ARG A 38 -3.31 -0.89 -21.91
CA ARG A 38 -4.39 -1.80 -21.50
C ARG A 38 -5.76 -1.10 -21.42
N SER A 39 -5.85 0.14 -21.89
CA SER A 39 -7.07 0.93 -21.86
C SER A 39 -7.23 1.73 -23.17
N SER A 40 -8.32 2.49 -23.27
CA SER A 40 -8.55 3.43 -24.39
C SER A 40 -8.11 4.86 -24.05
N LEU A 41 -7.45 5.08 -22.91
CA LEU A 41 -7.03 6.38 -22.43
C LEU A 41 -5.60 6.71 -22.90
N SER A 42 -5.32 8.00 -23.09
CA SER A 42 -3.96 8.43 -23.41
C SER A 42 -3.02 8.23 -22.21
N VAL A 43 -1.72 8.15 -22.46
CA VAL A 43 -0.70 8.08 -21.40
C VAL A 43 -0.81 9.25 -20.44
N SER A 44 -1.07 10.46 -20.95
CA SER A 44 -1.29 11.66 -20.14
C SER A 44 -2.52 11.56 -19.23
N ASP A 45 -3.63 10.99 -19.74
CA ASP A 45 -4.83 10.78 -18.92
C ASP A 45 -4.55 9.74 -17.82
N CYS A 46 -3.87 8.64 -18.15
CA CYS A 46 -3.49 7.62 -17.17
C CYS A 46 -2.57 8.19 -16.08
N TYR A 47 -1.61 9.03 -16.43
CA TYR A 47 -0.74 9.72 -15.47
C TYR A 47 -1.53 10.66 -14.56
N GLY A 48 -2.44 11.46 -15.13
CA GLY A 48 -3.31 12.35 -14.36
C GLY A 48 -4.19 11.59 -13.37
N VAL A 49 -4.77 10.47 -13.78
CA VAL A 49 -5.58 9.60 -12.91
C VAL A 49 -4.74 8.99 -11.79
N LEU A 50 -3.53 8.51 -12.09
CA LEU A 50 -2.61 7.97 -11.07
C LEU A 50 -2.25 9.01 -10.00
N MET A 51 -1.97 10.25 -10.42
CA MET A 51 -1.69 11.35 -9.50
C MET A 51 -2.90 11.68 -8.62
N ALA A 52 -4.08 11.82 -9.23
CA ALA A 52 -5.32 12.09 -8.50
C ALA A 52 -5.62 10.98 -7.49
N MET A 53 -5.48 9.71 -7.89
CA MET A 53 -5.72 8.56 -7.02
C MET A 53 -4.76 8.56 -5.82
N THR A 54 -3.48 8.85 -6.04
CA THR A 54 -2.47 8.92 -4.97
C THR A 54 -2.80 10.04 -3.99
N GLY A 55 -3.26 11.19 -4.47
CA GLY A 55 -3.76 12.29 -3.65
C GLY A 55 -4.94 11.89 -2.77
N VAL A 56 -5.99 11.31 -3.38
CA VAL A 56 -7.19 10.85 -2.65
C VAL A 56 -6.84 9.79 -1.61
N ILE A 57 -5.97 8.84 -1.93
CA ILE A 57 -5.50 7.84 -0.95
C ILE A 57 -4.77 8.53 0.21
N GLY A 58 -3.87 9.49 -0.08
CA GLY A 58 -3.17 10.26 0.95
C GLY A 58 -4.12 11.01 1.87
N GLU A 59 -5.12 11.70 1.30
CA GLU A 59 -6.13 12.44 2.05
C GLU A 59 -7.00 11.52 2.92
N THR A 60 -7.50 10.41 2.36
CA THR A 60 -8.35 9.46 3.09
C THR A 60 -7.61 8.75 4.23
N LEU A 61 -6.33 8.44 4.04
CA LEU A 61 -5.48 7.91 5.12
C LEU A 61 -5.21 8.97 6.20
N ALA A 62 -4.96 10.22 5.81
CA ALA A 62 -4.70 11.32 6.75
C ALA A 62 -5.93 11.69 7.58
N GLN A 63 -7.13 11.55 7.02
CA GLN A 63 -8.39 11.78 7.72
C GLN A 63 -8.69 10.70 8.78
N GLY A 64 -7.96 9.58 8.78
CA GLY A 64 -8.13 8.47 9.72
C GLY A 64 -9.45 7.76 9.46
N GLY A 65 -9.43 6.69 8.66
CA GLY A 65 -10.63 6.00 8.18
C GLY A 65 -11.72 5.78 9.23
N TYR A 66 -12.71 6.68 9.22
CA TYR A 66 -14.00 6.54 9.89
C TYR A 66 -15.07 6.70 8.81
N GLY A 67 -15.44 5.58 8.21
CA GLY A 67 -16.74 5.35 7.58
C GLY A 67 -17.52 4.41 8.46
#